data_AF-A0A818JGD2-F1
#
_entry.id   AF-A0A818JGD2-F1
#
_cell.length_a   1.000
_cell.length_b   1.000
_cell.length_c   1.000
_cell.angle_alpha   90.00
_cell.angle_beta   90.00
_cell.angle_gamma   90.00
#
_symmetry.space_group_name_H-M   'P 1'
#
loop_
_entity.id
_entity.type
_entity.pdbx_description
1 polymer ?
#
loop_
_entity_poly.entity_id
_entity_poly.type
_entity_poly.pdbx_seq_one_letter_code
_entity_poly.pdbx_strand_id
1 'polypeptide(L)'
;MDWIVTTPNILAEEWLQILDNSTEDCRYIWRTASPNAMFVDSISITYKGKATTLNQLITYKQSLATKLHKVDRVHTYNAFFIAHLHH
;
A
#
# COMPACT_ATOMS: atom_id res chain seq x y z
N MET A 1 7.15 3.34 2.55
CA MET A 1 7.69 2.04 3.01
C MET A 1 8.93 1.65 2.21
N ASP A 2 9.47 2.53 1.37
CA ASP A 2 10.54 2.18 0.43
C ASP A 2 11.82 1.67 1.10
N TRP A 3 12.04 2.10 2.34
CA TRP A 3 13.20 1.71 3.13
C TRP A 3 13.23 0.22 3.50
N ILE A 4 12.07 -0.47 3.50
CA ILE A 4 11.97 -1.91 3.82
C ILE A 4 11.86 -2.79 2.57
N VAL A 5 11.88 -2.20 1.36
CA VAL A 5 11.73 -2.93 0.08
C VAL A 5 12.87 -3.91 -0.16
N THR A 6 14.05 -3.67 0.42
CA THR A 6 15.20 -4.58 0.36
C THR A 6 15.01 -5.86 1.18
N THR A 7 13.98 -5.93 2.01
CA THR A 7 13.61 -7.09 2.83
C THR A 7 12.16 -7.52 2.52
N PRO A 8 11.93 -8.17 1.37
CA PRO A 8 10.58 -8.45 0.86
C PRO A 8 9.74 -9.34 1.79
N ASN A 9 10.35 -10.27 2.53
CA ASN A 9 9.64 -11.13 3.48
C ASN A 9 9.05 -10.32 4.65
N ILE A 10 9.84 -9.41 5.23
CA ILE A 10 9.37 -8.54 6.32
C ILE A 10 8.27 -7.62 5.82
N LEU A 11 8.45 -7.04 4.63
CA LEU A 11 7.43 -6.21 4.00
C LEU A 11 6.13 -6.99 3.77
N ALA A 12 6.19 -8.25 3.36
CA ALA A 12 5.02 -9.12 3.21
C ALA A 12 4.33 -9.40 4.56
N GLU A 13 5.10 -9.68 5.61
CA GLU A 13 4.59 -9.88 6.97
C GLU A 13 3.89 -8.64 7.52
N GLU A 14 4.49 -7.46 7.36
CA GLU A 14 3.89 -6.17 7.76
C GLU A 14 2.54 -5.94 7.06
N TRP A 15 2.47 -6.19 5.76
CA TRP A 15 1.22 -6.06 5.03
C TRP A 15 0.17 -7.07 5.47
N LEU A 16 0.55 -8.31 5.79
CA LEU A 16 -0.37 -9.29 6.36
C LEU A 16 -0.94 -8.81 7.70
N GLN A 17 -0.09 -8.28 8.59
CA GLN A 17 -0.55 -7.73 9.86
C GLN A 17 -1.52 -6.55 9.67
N ILE A 18 -1.24 -5.66 8.70
CA ILE A 18 -2.16 -4.58 8.35
C ILE A 18 -3.50 -5.14 7.88
N LEU A 19 -3.48 -6.10 6.94
CA LEU A 19 -4.70 -6.68 6.35
C LEU A 19 -5.54 -7.47 7.35
N ASP A 20 -4.92 -8.18 8.29
CA ASP A 20 -5.63 -8.99 9.30
C ASP A 20 -6.31 -8.13 10.37
N ASN A 21 -5.82 -6.90 10.57
CA ASN A 21 -6.38 -5.95 11.55
C ASN A 21 -7.24 -4.85 10.90
N SER A 22 -7.51 -4.98 9.60
CA SER A 22 -8.32 -4.03 8.85
C SER A 22 -9.81 -4.20 9.09
N THR A 23 -10.51 -3.09 9.32
CA THR A 23 -11.97 -3.03 9.26
C THR A 23 -12.46 -2.87 7.83
N GLU A 24 -13.75 -3.13 7.58
CA GLU A 24 -14.32 -3.07 6.24
C GLU A 24 -14.15 -1.69 5.57
N ASP A 25 -14.18 -0.62 6.36
CA ASP A 25 -14.11 0.77 5.90
C ASP A 25 -12.70 1.38 5.96
N CYS A 26 -11.69 0.60 6.35
CA CYS A 26 -10.36 1.13 6.53
C CYS A 26 -9.74 1.63 5.21
N ARG A 27 -8.83 2.59 5.33
CA ARG A 27 -8.05 3.11 4.21
C ARG A 27 -6.58 2.96 4.51
N TYR A 28 -5.85 2.45 3.53
CA TYR A 28 -4.41 2.35 3.56
C TYR A 28 -3.82 3.62 2.98
N ILE A 29 -2.80 4.16 3.65
CA ILE A 29 -1.97 5.24 3.13
C ILE A 29 -0.50 4.89 3.33
N TRP A 30 0.30 5.03 2.28
CA TRP A 30 1.74 4.88 2.37
C TRP A 30 2.44 5.90 1.49
N ARG A 31 3.66 6.25 1.89
CA ARG A 31 4.53 7.22 1.21
C ARG A 31 5.73 6.54 0.60
N THR A 32 6.20 7.10 -0.51
CA THR A 32 7.30 6.59 -1.33
C THR A 32 8.17 7.73 -1.84
N ALA A 33 9.48 7.54 -1.76
CA ALA A 33 10.48 8.34 -2.46
C ALA A 33 10.51 8.01 -3.97
N SER A 34 10.12 6.79 -4.36
CA SER A 34 9.88 6.45 -5.77
C SER A 34 8.61 7.14 -6.29
N PRO A 35 8.59 7.65 -7.54
CA PRO A 35 7.37 8.15 -8.19
C PRO A 35 6.32 7.07 -8.41
N ASN A 36 6.71 5.80 -8.45
CA ASN A 36 5.82 4.66 -8.67
C ASN A 36 5.91 3.66 -7.52
N ALA A 37 4.76 3.25 -6.98
CA ALA A 37 4.65 2.28 -5.89
C ALA A 37 4.66 0.83 -6.38
N MET A 38 5.34 0.53 -7.50
CA MET A 38 5.30 -0.80 -8.13
C MET A 38 5.75 -1.92 -7.18
N PHE A 39 6.59 -1.60 -6.20
CA PHE A 39 7.04 -2.58 -5.21
C PHE A 39 5.87 -3.16 -4.40
N VAL A 40 4.84 -2.37 -4.08
CA VAL A 40 3.68 -2.84 -3.30
C VAL A 40 2.87 -3.85 -4.13
N ASP A 41 2.71 -3.58 -5.41
CA ASP A 41 1.91 -4.43 -6.31
C ASP A 41 2.48 -5.84 -6.44
N SER A 42 3.81 -5.98 -6.36
CA SER A 42 4.51 -7.27 -6.45
C SER A 42 4.57 -8.08 -5.16
N ILE A 43 4.10 -7.54 -4.04
CA ILE A 43 4.16 -8.24 -2.74
C ILE A 43 3.25 -9.46 -2.80
N SER A 44 3.88 -10.64 -2.67
CA SER A 44 3.19 -11.93 -2.63
C SER A 44 2.91 -12.33 -1.18
N ILE A 45 1.66 -12.70 -0.89
CA ILE A 45 1.20 -13.09 0.45
C ILE A 45 0.20 -14.23 0.39
N THR A 46 -0.01 -14.90 1.52
CA THR A 46 -1.12 -15.83 1.71
C THR A 46 -2.19 -15.16 2.56
N TYR A 47 -3.25 -14.65 1.94
CA TYR A 47 -4.35 -13.97 2.63
C TYR A 47 -5.57 -14.88 2.70
N LYS A 48 -6.13 -15.08 3.90
CA LYS A 48 -7.27 -15.99 4.14
C LYS A 48 -7.08 -17.39 3.52
N GLY A 49 -5.86 -17.93 3.61
CA GLY A 49 -5.50 -19.26 3.10
C GLY A 49 -5.24 -19.34 1.59
N LYS A 50 -5.28 -18.22 0.86
CA LYS A 50 -5.03 -18.19 -0.59
C LYS A 50 -3.79 -17.37 -0.93
N ALA A 51 -2.91 -17.93 -1.75
CA ALA A 51 -1.79 -17.20 -2.35
C ALA A 51 -2.31 -16.14 -3.32
N THR A 52 -1.85 -14.90 -3.14
CA THR A 52 -2.29 -13.72 -3.91
C THR A 52 -1.21 -12.64 -3.87
N THR A 53 -1.40 -11.58 -4.65
CA THR A 53 -0.57 -10.37 -4.63
C THR A 53 -1.37 -9.18 -4.10
N LEU A 54 -0.71 -8.21 -3.47
CA LEU A 54 -1.45 -7.08 -2.85
C LEU A 54 -2.31 -6.30 -3.84
N ASN A 55 -1.86 -6.11 -5.08
CA ASN A 55 -2.67 -5.42 -6.10
C ASN A 55 -3.98 -6.14 -6.44
N GLN A 56 -4.11 -7.43 -6.13
CA GLN A 56 -5.36 -8.19 -6.28
C GLN A 56 -6.31 -7.99 -5.10
N LEU A 57 -5.79 -7.51 -3.96
CA LEU A 57 -6.55 -7.30 -2.73
C LEU A 57 -6.94 -5.84 -2.52
N ILE A 58 -6.23 -4.87 -3.10
CA ILE A 58 -6.46 -3.46 -2.83
C ILE A 58 -6.90 -2.70 -4.09
N THR A 59 -7.83 -1.75 -3.93
CA THR A 59 -8.16 -0.78 -4.97
C THR A 59 -7.57 0.58 -4.63
N TYR A 60 -6.76 1.10 -5.54
CA TYR A 60 -6.19 2.45 -5.47
C TYR A 60 -7.23 3.55 -5.67
N LYS A 61 -7.21 4.56 -4.79
CA LYS A 61 -7.99 5.80 -4.92
C LYS A 61 -7.13 6.87 -5.61
N GLN A 62 -6.72 6.63 -6.85
CA GLN A 62 -5.79 7.50 -7.59
C GLN A 62 -6.26 8.95 -7.66
N SER A 63 -7.51 9.21 -8.05
CA SER A 63 -8.05 10.56 -8.14
C SER A 63 -8.04 11.31 -6.80
N LEU A 64 -8.29 10.59 -5.69
CA LEU A 64 -8.21 11.15 -4.34
C LEU A 64 -6.75 11.49 -3.98
N ALA A 65 -5.83 10.56 -4.22
CA ALA A 65 -4.41 10.79 -3.96
C ALA A 65 -3.90 12.00 -4.78
N THR A 66 -4.19 12.07 -6.08
CA THR A 66 -3.81 13.21 -6.95
C THR A 66 -4.39 14.53 -6.46
N LYS A 67 -5.65 14.55 -6.00
CA LYS A 67 -6.27 15.76 -5.45
C LYS A 67 -5.55 16.22 -4.18
N LEU A 68 -5.26 15.29 -3.28
CA LEU A 68 -4.64 15.58 -1.98
C LEU A 68 -3.15 15.92 -2.10
N HIS A 69 -2.45 15.36 -3.09
CA HIS A 69 -1.05 15.72 -3.39
C HIS A 69 -0.84 17.22 -3.59
N LYS A 70 -1.80 17.91 -4.21
CA LYS A 70 -1.72 19.36 -4.47
C LYS A 70 -1.68 20.20 -3.20
N VAL A 71 -2.17 19.67 -2.08
CA VAL A 71 -2.23 20.37 -0.79
C VAL A 71 -1.36 19.68 0.27
N ASP A 72 -0.57 18.68 -0.14
CA ASP A 72 0.36 18.02 0.76
C ASP A 72 1.52 18.95 1.11
N ARG A 73 1.84 19.03 2.40
CA ARG A 73 2.89 19.88 2.94
C ARG A 73 4.14 19.09 3.33
N VAL A 74 4.09 17.76 3.19
CA VAL A 74 5.19 16.86 3.52
C VAL A 74 6.02 16.61 2.26
N HIS A 75 7.01 17.46 2.03
CA HIS A 75 7.86 17.44 0.83
C HIS A 75 9.03 16.44 0.89
N THR A 76 9.11 15.62 1.94
CA THR A 76 10.17 14.61 2.12
C THR A 76 10.02 13.41 1.19
N TYR A 77 8.80 13.12 0.73
CA TYR A 77 8.49 11.98 -0.13
C TYR A 77 7.99 12.46 -1.49
N ASN A 78 8.32 11.72 -2.55
CA ASN A 78 7.96 12.09 -3.91
C ASN A 78 6.49 11.77 -4.23
N ALA A 79 5.93 10.74 -3.59
CA ALA A 79 4.53 10.37 -3.76
C ALA A 79 3.94 9.70 -2.50
N PHE A 80 2.61 9.63 -2.47
CA PHE A 80 1.82 8.84 -1.54
C PHE A 80 0.65 8.23 -2.28
N PHE A 81 0.21 7.08 -1.79
CA PHE A 81 -0.85 6.27 -2.37
C PHE A 81 -1.92 6.06 -1.32
N ILE A 82 -3.17 6.00 -1.77
CA ILE A 82 -4.33 5.69 -0.93
C ILE A 82 -5.02 4.48 -1.55
N ALA A 83 -5.33 3.49 -0.74
CA ALA A 83 -6.08 2.32 -1.17
C ALA A 83 -7.08 1.85 -0.11
N HIS A 84 -7.90 0.87 -0.46
CA HIS A 84 -8.81 0.16 0.44
C HIS A 84 -8.86 -1.30 0.01
N LEU A 85 -9.26 -2.18 0.92
CA LEU A 85 -9.39 -3.61 0.68
C LEU A 85 -10.59 -3.91 -0.24
N HIS A 86 -10.44 -4.91 -1.10
CA HIS A 86 -11.54 -5.55 -1.81
C HIS A 86 -12.32 -6.44 -0.83
N HIS A 87 -13.64 -6.39 -0.88
CA HIS A 87 -14.52 -7.35 -0.21
C HIS A 87 -15.13 -8.29 -1.24
#